data_AF-A0A917LHH5-F1
#
_entry.id   AF-A0A917LHH5-F1
#
_cell.length_a   1.000
_cell.length_b   1.000
_cell.length_c   1.000
_cell.angle_alpha   90.00
_cell.angle_beta   90.00
_cell.angle_gamma   90.00
#
_symmetry.space_group_name_H-M   'P 1'
#
loop_
_entity.id
_entity.type
_entity.pdbx_description
1 polymer ?
#
loop_
_entity_poly.entity_id
_entity_poly.type
_entity_poly.pdbx_seq_one_letter_code
_entity_poly.pdbx_strand_id
1 'polypeptide(L)' 'MKVHALFRLLAFSGMRKGEALALQWNNLNFKDGEIRINKALARGEDNQLYIKATKTKGSIRTI' A
#
# COMPACT_ATOMS: atom_id res chain seq x y z
N MET A 1 -21.41 0.08 -1.69
CA MET A 1 -20.37 -0.98 -1.71
C MET A 1 -19.11 -0.49 -2.45
N LYS A 2 -18.16 0.17 -1.79
CA LYS A 2 -16.85 0.51 -2.42
C LYS A 2 -15.63 0.23 -1.53
N VAL A 3 -15.82 0.01 -0.23
CA VAL A 3 -14.74 -0.22 0.74
C VAL A 3 -14.45 -1.68 1.05
N HIS A 4 -15.29 -2.63 0.60
CA HIS A 4 -15.18 -4.04 0.96
C HIS A 4 -13.84 -4.66 0.53
N ALA A 5 -13.37 -4.36 -0.69
CA ALA A 5 -12.08 -4.83 -1.18
C ALA A 5 -10.92 -4.30 -0.34
N LEU A 6 -10.96 -3.02 0.05
CA LEU A 6 -9.92 -2.39 0.87
C LEU A 6 -9.84 -3.02 2.26
N PHE A 7 -10.99 -3.22 2.93
CA PHE A 7 -11.01 -3.86 4.25
C PHE A 7 -10.56 -5.31 4.19
N ARG A 8 -10.96 -6.06 3.16
CA ARG A 8 -10.50 -7.44 2.96
C ARG A 8 -8.99 -7.47 2.75
N LEU A 9 -8.47 -6.61 1.87
CA LEU A 9 -7.03 -6.49 1.64
C LEU A 9 -6.26 -6.20 2.92
N LEU A 10 -6.72 -5.22 3.72
CA LEU A 10 -6.12 -4.87 5.01
C LEU A 10 -6.16 -6.03 6.01
N ALA A 11 -7.27 -6.76 6.08
CA ALA A 11 -7.44 -7.87 7.00
C ALA A 11 -6.55 -9.08 6.66
N PHE A 12 -6.38 -9.39 5.37
CA PHE A 12 -5.58 -10.55 4.93
C PHE A 12 -4.08 -10.23 4.81
N SER A 13 -3.70 -8.99 4.46
CA SER A 13 -2.30 -8.61 4.28
C SER A 13 -1.67 -7.93 5.51
N GLY A 14 -2.46 -7.42 6.46
CA GLY A 14 -1.93 -6.65 7.60
C GLY A 14 -1.22 -5.35 7.18
N MET A 15 -1.45 -4.86 5.96
CA MET A 15 -0.86 -3.62 5.47
C MET A 15 -1.42 -2.40 6.21
N ARG A 16 -0.64 -1.33 6.30
CA ARG A 16 -1.11 -0.07 6.90
C ARG A 16 -2.02 0.66 5.92
N LYS A 17 -2.99 1.45 6.41
CA LYS A 17 -3.92 2.22 5.55
C LYS A 17 -3.20 3.06 4.48
N GLY A 18 -2.06 3.67 4.80
CA GLY A 18 -1.29 4.48 3.85
C GLY A 18 -0.67 3.65 2.72
N GLU A 19 -0.27 2.40 3.01
CA GLU A 19 0.26 1.48 2.00
C GLU A 19 -0.84 1.01 1.06
N ALA A 20 -2.04 0.75 1.58
CA ALA A 20 -3.19 0.33 0.77
C ALA A 20 -3.67 1.45 -0.15
N LEU A 21 -3.60 2.69 0.32
CA LEU A 21 -3.97 3.87 -0.47
C LEU A 21 -2.90 4.29 -1.49
N ALA A 22 -1.64 3.90 -1.30
CA ALA A 22 -0.55 4.14 -2.25
C ALA A 22 -0.28 2.95 -3.18
N LEU A 23 -1.11 1.90 -3.12
CA LEU A 23 -0.97 0.72 -3.95
C LEU A 23 -1.24 1.07 -5.42
N GLN A 24 -0.34 0.65 -6.29
CA GLN A 24 -0.42 0.88 -7.73
C GLN A 24 -0.55 -0.47 -8.45
N TRP A 25 -1.21 -0.49 -9.61
CA TRP A 25 -1.43 -1.72 -10.38
C TRP A 25 -0.12 -2.42 -10.81
N ASN A 26 0.96 -1.65 -11.00
CA ASN A 26 2.29 -2.17 -11.32
C ASN A 26 2.95 -2.97 -10.18
N ASN A 27 2.44 -2.85 -8.96
CA ASN A 27 2.95 -3.54 -7.77
C ASN A 27 2.15 -4.82 -7.45
N LEU A 28 1.14 -5.14 -8.26
CA LEU A 28 0.30 -6.34 -8.10
C LEU A 28 0.75 -7.39 -9.11
N ASN A 29 1.17 -8.55 -8.61
CA ASN A 29 1.49 -9.70 -9.45
C ASN A 29 0.32 -10.70 -9.39
N PHE A 30 -0.60 -10.60 -10.34
CA PHE A 30 -1.76 -11.50 -10.42
C PHE A 30 -1.40 -12.93 -10.80
N LYS A 31 -0.20 -13.16 -11.36
CA LYS A 31 0.23 -14.49 -11.77
C LYS A 31 0.63 -15.33 -10.55
N ASP A 32 1.37 -14.72 -9.63
CA ASP A 32 1.88 -15.37 -8.43
C ASP A 32 1.03 -15.06 -7.19
N GLY A 33 0.06 -14.15 -7.30
CA GLY A 33 -0.83 -13.74 -6.21
C GLY A 33 -0.18 -12.78 -5.21
N GLU A 34 0.91 -12.12 -5.61
CA GLU A 34 1.75 -11.32 -4.72
C GLU A 34 1.47 -9.82 -4.78
N ILE A 35 1.65 -9.15 -3.64
CA ILE A 35 1.53 -7.69 -3.50
C ILE A 35 2.85 -7.12 -3.02
N ARG A 36 3.45 -6.24 -3.83
CA ARG A 36 4.69 -5.55 -3.46
C ARG A 36 4.40 -4.21 -2.79
N ILE A 37 4.68 -4.13 -1.49
CA ILE A 37 4.53 -2.90 -0.71
C ILE A 37 5.89 -2.20 -0.66
N ASN A 38 6.03 -1.09 -1.39
CA ASN A 38 7.25 -0.28 -1.46
C ASN A 38 7.01 1.23 -1.28
N LYS A 39 5.74 1.65 -1.18
CA LYS A 39 5.31 3.04 -1.08
C LYS A 39 4.15 3.16 -0.10
N ALA A 40 4.03 4.30 0.55
CA ALA A 40 2.92 4.62 1.44
C ALA A 40 2.45 6.06 1.20
N LEU A 41 1.14 6.29 1.28
CA LEU A 41 0.54 7.61 1.21
C LEU A 41 0.81 8.32 2.54
N ALA A 42 1.49 9.46 2.47
CA ALA A 42 1.79 10.31 3.60
C ALA A 42 1.09 11.67 3.41
N ARG A 43 0.89 12.36 4.54
CA ARG A 43 0.33 13.71 4.57
C ARG A 43 1.44 14.68 4.96
N GLY A 44 1.65 15.70 4.14
CA GLY A 44 2.67 16.74 4.34
C GLY A 44 2.15 17.94 5.07
N GLU A 45 3.03 18.94 5.21
CA GLU A 45 2.61 20.30 5.56
C GLU A 45 1.57 20.77 4.53
N ASP A 46 0.60 21.57 4.99
CA ASP A 46 -0.59 21.99 4.24
C ASP A 46 -1.55 20.87 3.80
N ASN A 47 -1.64 19.78 4.55
CA ASN A 47 -2.57 18.66 4.28
C ASN A 47 -2.35 17.96 2.93
N GLN A 48 -1.26 18.26 2.22
CA GLN A 48 -1.01 17.71 0.90
C GLN A 48 -0.73 16.21 0.99
N LEU A 49 -1.43 15.43 0.17
CA LEU A 49 -1.19 14.00 0.04
C LEU A 49 -0.03 13.78 -0.93
N TYR A 50 1.02 13.13 -0.45
CA TYR A 50 2.14 12.74 -1.30
C TYR A 50 2.48 11.27 -1.08
N ILE A 51 2.90 10.61 -2.16
CA ILE A 51 3.35 9.24 -2.10
C ILE A 51 4.80 9.25 -1.62
N LYS A 52 5.03 8.67 -0.45
CA LYS A 52 6.37 8.54 0.13
C LYS A 52 6.90 7.14 -0.16
N ALA A 53 8.09 7.07 -0.76
CA ALA A 53 8.83 5.82 -0.81
C ALA A 53 9.22 5.41 0.62
N THR A 54 9.16 4.12 0.92
CA THR A 54 9.59 3.63 2.23
C THR A 54 11.05 3.99 2.47
N LYS A 55 11.34 4.71 3.56
CA LYS A 55 12.68 5.26 3.87
C LYS A 55 13.78 4.19 4.02
N THR A 56 13.43 2.92 4.24
CA THR A 56 14.39 1.84 4.53
C THR A 56 14.01 0.55 3.82
N LYS A 57 15.02 -0.24 3.39
CA LYS A 57 14.83 -1.55 2.73
C LYS A 57 13.98 -2.53 3.54
N GLY A 58 14.01 -2.44 4.87
CA GLY A 58 13.21 -3.32 5.76
C GLY A 58 11.72 -3.03 5.77
N SER A 59 11.27 -1.90 5.21
CA SER A 59 9.83 -1.61 5.04
C SER A 59 9.27 -2.10 3.70
N ILE A 60 10.13 -2.59 2.80
CA ILE A 60 9.72 -3.22 1.55
C ILE A 60 9.35 -4.67 1.87
N ARG A 61 8.12 -5.05 1.57
CA ARG A 61 7.62 -6.41 1.80
C ARG A 61 6.80 -6.88 0.62
N THR A 62 6.88 -8.18 0.35
CA THR A 62 6.01 -8.88 -0.58
C THR A 62 5.14 -9.81 0.26
N ILE A 63 3.83 -9.78 0.00
CA ILE A 63 2.83 -10.60 0.68
C ILE A 63 2.13 -11.44 -0.38
#